data_AF-A0A7C6DSW6-F1
#
_entry.id   AF-A0A7C6DSW6-F1
#
_cell.length_a   1.000
_cell.length_b   1.000
_cell.length_c   1.000
_cell.angle_alpha   90.00
_cell.angle_beta   90.00
_cell.angle_gamma   90.00
#
_symmetry.space_group_name_H-M   'P 1'
#
loop_
_entity.id
_entity.type
_entity.pdbx_description
1 polymer ?
#
loop_
_entity_poly.entity_id
_entity_poly.type
_entity_poly.pdbx_seq_one_letter_code
_entity_poly.pdbx_strand_id
1 'polypeptide(L)'
;MDEVVVCGESCDLTTCETLQTIKPQIFAKGGDRTPDNMPKSEVELCEKLGTKIVYGVGGGKVQSSSWLVKNFEKANNLKKGSRTFRRRGSRV
;
A
#
# COMPACT_ATOMS: atom_id res chain seq x y z
N MET A 1 11.77 -18.72 11.78
CA MET A 1 10.33 -18.66 12.04
C MET A 1 9.80 -17.60 11.12
N ASP A 2 8.87 -17.99 10.25
CA ASP A 2 8.23 -17.13 9.28
C ASP A 2 6.73 -17.22 9.54
N GLU A 3 6.14 -16.13 9.99
CA GLU A 3 4.76 -16.08 10.47
C GLU A 3 4.02 -14.89 9.86
N VAL A 4 2.72 -15.06 9.67
CA VAL A 4 1.82 -14.00 9.22
C VAL A 4 0.78 -13.76 10.31
N VAL A 5 0.74 -12.53 10.83
CA VAL A 5 -0.28 -12.11 11.80
C VAL A 5 -1.43 -11.45 11.07
N VAL A 6 -2.64 -11.94 11.32
CA VAL A 6 -3.86 -11.42 10.71
C VAL A 6 -4.46 -10.32 11.60
N CYS A 7 -4.73 -9.17 11.01
CA CYS A 7 -5.49 -8.08 11.64
C CYS A 7 -6.96 -8.53 11.77
N GLY A 8 -7.48 -8.60 12.99
CA GLY A 8 -8.89 -8.97 13.23
C GLY A 8 -9.88 -7.87 12.82
N GLU A 9 -11.18 -8.12 13.00
CA GLU A 9 -12.26 -7.21 12.59
C GLU A 9 -12.24 -5.85 13.30
N SER A 10 -11.71 -5.79 14.53
CA SER A 10 -11.68 -4.58 15.35
C SER A 10 -10.36 -3.80 15.24
N CYS A 11 -9.49 -4.14 14.28
CA CYS A 11 -8.18 -3.51 14.23
C CYS A 11 -8.26 -2.05 13.75
N ASP A 12 -7.46 -1.19 14.37
CA ASP A 12 -7.46 0.26 14.16
C ASP A 12 -6.64 0.71 12.93
N LEU A 13 -6.35 -0.24 12.02
CA LEU A 13 -5.46 -0.09 10.86
C LEU A 13 -4.00 0.23 11.21
N THR A 14 -3.61 0.12 12.48
CA THR A 14 -2.22 0.18 12.92
C THR A 14 -1.70 -1.22 13.25
N THR A 15 -0.39 -1.32 13.46
CA THR A 15 0.27 -2.56 13.90
C THR A 15 0.69 -2.51 15.38
N CYS A 16 0.13 -1.57 16.15
CA CYS A 16 0.54 -1.31 17.53
C CYS A 16 0.33 -2.51 18.46
N GLU A 17 -0.84 -3.14 18.41
CA GLU A 17 -1.15 -4.32 19.26
C GLU A 17 -0.16 -5.45 18.96
N THR A 18 0.07 -5.75 17.68
CA THR A 18 1.02 -6.78 17.24
C THR A 18 2.44 -6.47 17.70
N LEU A 19 2.88 -5.21 17.60
CA LEU A 19 4.20 -4.79 18.07
C LEU A 19 4.36 -4.99 19.59
N GLN A 20 3.31 -4.73 20.38
CA GLN A 20 3.34 -4.96 21.83
C GLN A 20 3.45 -6.44 22.21
N THR A 21 2.82 -7.32 21.44
CA THR A 21 2.88 -8.76 21.67
C THR A 21 4.22 -9.35 21.25
N ILE A 22 4.68 -9.05 20.03
CA ILE A 22 5.88 -9.68 19.44
C ILE A 22 7.17 -9.04 19.97
N LYS A 23 7.17 -7.72 20.21
CA LYS A 23 8.34 -6.93 20.65
C LYS A 23 9.59 -7.21 19.79
N PRO A 24 9.51 -7.00 18.46
CA PRO A 24 10.63 -7.31 17.59
C PRO A 24 11.82 -6.38 17.88
N GLN A 25 13.04 -6.86 17.60
CA GLN A 25 14.25 -6.04 17.65
C GLN A 25 14.29 -5.02 16.52
N ILE A 26 13.73 -5.38 15.36
CA ILE A 26 13.70 -4.56 14.15
C ILE A 26 12.28 -4.50 13.61
N PHE A 27 11.78 -3.30 13.35
CA PHE A 27 10.54 -3.06 12.61
C PHE A 27 10.85 -2.46 11.24
N ALA A 28 10.82 -3.30 10.22
CA ALA A 28 11.18 -2.93 8.86
C ALA A 28 9.96 -2.41 8.07
N LYS A 29 10.13 -1.30 7.36
CA LYS A 29 9.16 -0.76 6.39
C LYS A 29 9.82 -0.59 5.03
N GLY A 30 9.07 -0.91 3.98
CA GLY A 30 9.50 -0.69 2.60
C GLY A 30 9.50 0.79 2.20
N GLY A 31 9.88 1.09 0.95
CA GLY A 31 10.03 2.47 0.45
C GLY A 31 8.77 3.32 0.32
N ASP A 32 7.61 2.84 0.79
CA ASP A 32 6.38 3.64 0.88
C ASP A 32 6.35 4.51 2.14
N ARG A 33 6.89 4.00 3.26
CA ARG A 33 6.85 4.68 4.55
C ARG A 33 8.19 5.34 4.86
N THR A 34 8.10 6.56 5.36
CA THR A 34 9.21 7.39 5.84
C THR A 34 8.92 7.82 7.28
N PRO A 35 9.91 8.35 8.01
CA PRO A 35 9.69 8.94 9.33
C PRO A 35 8.55 9.98 9.37
N ASP A 36 8.36 10.71 8.27
CA ASP A 36 7.38 11.81 8.20
C ASP A 36 5.92 11.34 8.02
N ASN A 37 5.71 10.15 7.45
CA ASN A 37 4.37 9.66 7.06
C ASN A 37 3.92 8.39 7.81
N MET A 38 4.76 7.89 8.72
CA MET A 38 4.44 6.75 9.56
C MET A 38 3.46 7.16 10.66
N PRO A 39 2.52 6.28 11.07
CA PRO A 39 1.65 6.57 12.20
C PRO A 39 2.49 6.86 13.46
N LYS A 40 2.26 8.02 14.09
CA LYS A 40 3.01 8.43 15.29
C LYS A 40 2.91 7.41 16.43
N SER A 41 1.74 6.77 16.55
CA SER A 41 1.51 5.69 17.53
C SER A 41 2.49 4.52 17.38
N GLU A 42 2.82 4.11 16.14
CA GLU A 42 3.78 3.04 15.89
C GLU A 42 5.21 3.49 16.25
N VAL A 43 5.56 4.74 15.93
CA VAL A 43 6.88 5.31 16.22
C VAL A 43 7.11 5.39 17.73
N GLU A 44 6.21 6.04 18.45
CA GLU A 44 6.28 6.19 19.91
C GLU A 44 6.29 4.84 20.62
N LEU A 45 5.56 3.85 20.10
CA LEU A 45 5.57 2.50 20.66
C LEU A 45 6.91 1.80 20.44
N CYS A 46 7.50 1.90 19.26
CA CYS A 46 8.81 1.31 19.00
C CYS A 46 9.89 1.92 19.90
N GLU A 47 9.83 3.23 20.16
CA GLU A 47 10.70 3.91 21.12
C GLU A 47 10.53 3.33 22.53
N LYS A 48 9.29 3.15 23.00
CA LYS A 48 8.98 2.56 24.31
C LYS A 48 9.44 1.10 24.43
N LEU A 49 9.38 0.33 23.35
CA LEU A 49 9.77 -1.08 23.31
C LEU A 49 11.27 -1.29 23.09
N GLY A 50 12.01 -0.25 22.70
CA GLY A 50 13.41 -0.38 22.25
C GLY A 50 13.54 -1.07 20.88
N THR A 51 12.47 -1.07 20.08
CA THR A 51 12.44 -1.63 18.74
C THR A 51 13.06 -0.64 17.74
N LYS A 52 14.04 -1.08 16.96
CA LYS A 52 14.66 -0.24 15.93
C LYS A 52 13.80 -0.22 14.66
N ILE A 53 13.37 0.97 14.24
CA ILE A 53 12.67 1.13 12.96
C ILE A 53 13.69 1.25 11.82
N VAL A 54 13.49 0.52 10.73
CA VAL A 54 14.31 0.59 9.51
C VAL A 54 13.42 0.85 8.31
N TYR A 55 13.72 1.92 7.57
CA TYR A 55 12.97 2.34 6.38
C TYR A 55 13.70 1.98 5.08
N GLY A 56 12.96 1.95 3.97
CA GLY A 56 13.54 1.72 2.64
C GLY A 56 14.01 0.28 2.40
N VAL A 57 13.53 -0.69 3.21
CA VAL A 57 13.86 -2.09 3.01
C VAL A 57 13.26 -2.58 1.69
N GLY A 58 14.10 -3.16 0.82
CA GLY A 58 13.68 -3.55 -0.53
C GLY A 58 13.66 -2.41 -1.55
N GLY A 59 14.15 -1.21 -1.21
CA GLY A 59 14.27 -0.07 -2.12
C GLY A 59 13.09 0.92 -2.05
N GLY A 60 13.01 1.80 -3.05
CA GLY A 60 11.98 2.84 -3.14
C GLY A 60 10.61 2.28 -3.57
N LYS A 61 9.56 3.11 -3.44
CA LYS A 61 8.21 2.77 -3.92
C LYS A 61 8.16 2.81 -5.46
N VAL A 62 8.43 1.67 -6.10
CA VAL A 62 8.40 1.54 -7.57
C VAL A 62 6.97 1.53 -8.12
N GLN A 63 6.00 1.04 -7.35
CA GLN A 63 4.62 0.87 -7.82
C GLN A 63 3.63 1.13 -6.67
N SER A 64 2.47 1.70 -7.00
CA SER A 64 1.34 1.89 -6.08
C SER A 64 0.08 1.26 -6.62
N SER A 65 -0.79 0.77 -5.73
CA SER A 65 -2.09 0.18 -6.12
C SER A 65 -3.00 1.22 -6.75
N SER A 66 -3.03 2.46 -6.22
CA SER A 66 -3.81 3.55 -6.79
C SER A 66 -3.40 3.89 -8.22
N TRP A 67 -2.09 3.84 -8.52
CA TRP A 67 -1.61 4.03 -9.88
C TRP A 67 -2.05 2.89 -10.82
N LEU A 68 -2.01 1.63 -10.35
CA LEU A 68 -2.54 0.49 -11.13
C LEU A 68 -4.03 0.65 -11.44
N VAL A 69 -4.85 0.99 -10.44
CA VAL A 69 -6.29 1.17 -10.61
C VAL A 69 -6.56 2.32 -11.59
N LYS A 70 -5.89 3.46 -11.43
CA LYS A 70 -6.04 4.61 -12.33
C LYS A 70 -5.67 4.26 -13.78
N ASN A 71 -4.61 3.48 -13.98
CA ASN A 71 -4.21 3.02 -15.31
C ASN A 71 -5.26 2.08 -15.92
N PHE A 72 -5.82 1.18 -15.12
CA PHE A 72 -6.89 0.27 -15.55
C PHE A 72 -8.15 1.04 -15.96
N GLU A 73 -8.59 2.02 -15.16
CA GLU A 73 -9.72 2.88 -15.48
C GLU A 73 -9.50 3.68 -16.77
N LYS A 74 -8.31 4.28 -16.94
CA LYS A 74 -7.94 5.03 -18.15
C LYS A 74 -8.01 4.13 -19.39
N ALA A 75 -7.47 2.92 -19.32
CA ALA A 75 -7.51 1.96 -20.43
C ALA A 75 -8.95 1.57 -20.80
N ASN A 76 -9.84 1.38 -19.82
CA ASN A 76 -11.24 1.06 -20.07
C ASN A 76 -12.02 2.23 -20.69
N ASN A 77 -11.75 3.46 -20.26
CA ASN A 77 -12.40 4.65 -20.82
C ASN A 77 -11.97 4.90 -22.27
N LEU A 78 -10.71 4.64 -22.62
CA LEU A 78 -10.22 4.70 -24.01
C LEU A 78 -10.92 3.66 -24.91
N LYS A 79 -11.17 2.44 -24.42
CA LYS A 79 -11.90 1.39 -25.16
C LYS A 79 -13.40 1.65 -25.32
N LYS A 80 -13.98 2.56 -24.51
CA LYS A 80 -15.39 2.98 -24.64
C LYS A 80 -15.54 4.08 -25.70
N GLY A 81 -14.60 5.02 -25.78
CA GLY A 81 -14.61 6.10 -26.78
C GLY A 81 -14.36 5.65 -28.22
N SER A 82 -13.64 4.55 -28.43
CA SER A 82 -13.34 4.03 -29.79
C SER A 82 -14.48 3.23 -30.43
N ARG A 83 -15.60 3.01 -29.73
CA ARG A 83 -16.75 2.24 -30.24
C ARG A 83 -17.78 3.06 -31.02
N THR A 84 -17.61 4.38 -31.14
CA THR A 84 -18.54 5.28 -31.83
C THR A 84 -17.97 5.87 -33.11
N PHE A 85 -17.52 5.08 -34.08
CA PHE A 85 -17.44 5.53 -35.48
C PHE A 85 -17.28 4.36 -36.48
N ARG A 86 -18.39 3.69 -36.83
CA ARG A 86 -18.47 2.96 -38.12
C ARG A 86 -19.91 2.65 -38.55
N ARG A 87 -20.77 3.67 -38.71
CA ARG A 87 -21.90 3.52 -39.64
C ARG A 87 -21.36 3.82 -41.03
N ARG A 88 -20.96 2.78 -41.75
CA ARG A 88 -20.65 2.86 -43.18
C ARG A 88 -21.93 3.38 -43.86
N GLY A 89 -21.86 4.56 -44.48
CA GLY A 89 -22.89 5.00 -45.40
C GLY A 89 -22.96 4.01 -46.55
N SER A 90 -24.11 3.34 -46.69
CA SER A 90 -24.43 2.58 -47.89
C SER A 90 -24.70 3.59 -48.99
N ARG A 91 -23.78 3.69 -49.94
CA ARG A 91 -23.99 4.43 -51.18
C ARG A 91 -24.52 3.42 -52.20
N VAL A 92 -25.83 3.38 -52.38
CA VAL A 92 -26.53 2.84 -53.54
C VAL A 92 -27.69 3.76 -53.87
#